data_AF-A0A0D3A190-F1
#
_entry.id   AF-A0A0D3A190-F1
#
_cell.length_a   1.000
_cell.length_b   1.000
_cell.length_c   1.000
_cell.angle_alpha   90.00
_cell.angle_beta   90.00
_cell.angle_gamma   90.00
#
_symmetry.space_group_name_H-M   'P 1'
#
loop_
_entity.id
_entity.type
_entity.pdbx_description
1 polymer ?
#
loop_
_entity_poly.entity_id
_entity_poly.type
_entity_poly.pdbx_seq_one_letter_code
_entity_poly.pdbx_strand_id
1 'polypeptide(L)'
;MVLIFFSPSGKLFMFDTKTRMEETIKKYVDVPIRPRLQVQEEAFIRRWIDIMRIESQYPESIVRPRENFGDGILSQARSKEIEDEIFKCKAEMAKVEQQLGYFLKHPNQWATRDDIEYQEKILEETLDKVRSRKKCLEAQNEAFDASNCLLQTDVEISPSG
;
A
#
# COMPACT_ATOMS: atom_id res chain seq x y z
N MET A 1 -8.32 -32.97 5.44
CA MET A 1 -7.50 -31.76 5.26
C MET A 1 -7.62 -31.39 3.79
N VAL A 2 -8.06 -30.17 3.48
CA VAL A 2 -8.33 -29.76 2.09
C VAL A 2 -7.20 -28.86 1.63
N LEU A 3 -6.56 -29.23 0.53
CA LEU A 3 -5.49 -28.44 -0.08
C LEU A 3 -6.09 -27.56 -1.18
N ILE A 4 -5.89 -26.25 -1.05
CA ILE A 4 -6.46 -25.25 -1.97
C ILE A 4 -5.32 -24.55 -2.68
N PHE A 5 -5.31 -24.58 -4.01
CA PHE A 5 -4.39 -23.82 -4.86
C PHE A 5 -5.12 -22.80 -5.70
N PHE A 6 -4.49 -21.64 -5.87
CA PHE A 6 -4.90 -20.60 -6.80
C PHE A 6 -3.86 -20.52 -7.92
N SER A 7 -4.29 -20.72 -9.15
CA SER A 7 -3.43 -20.40 -10.29
C SER A 7 -3.32 -18.88 -10.46
N PRO A 8 -2.25 -18.37 -11.09
CA PRO A 8 -2.14 -16.95 -11.47
C PRO A 8 -3.30 -16.45 -12.34
N SER A 9 -4.00 -17.36 -13.02
CA SER A 9 -5.21 -17.06 -13.79
C SER A 9 -6.50 -17.03 -12.96
N GLY A 10 -6.41 -17.13 -11.63
CA GLY A 10 -7.55 -17.10 -10.71
C GLY A 10 -8.34 -18.41 -10.60
N LYS A 11 -7.91 -19.49 -11.27
CA LYS A 11 -8.58 -20.80 -11.13
C LYS A 11 -8.26 -21.44 -9.79
N LEU A 12 -9.31 -21.87 -9.10
CA LEU A 12 -9.28 -22.58 -7.83
C LEU A 12 -9.14 -24.09 -8.09
N PHE A 13 -8.15 -24.71 -7.46
CA PHE A 13 -8.00 -26.15 -7.42
C PHE A 13 -8.13 -26.62 -5.98
N MET A 14 -9.17 -27.41 -5.72
CA MET A 14 -9.46 -27.96 -4.41
C MET A 14 -9.20 -29.46 -4.44
N PHE A 15 -8.22 -29.89 -3.65
CA PHE A 15 -7.88 -31.30 -3.50
C PHE A 15 -8.30 -31.75 -2.10
N ASP A 16 -9.33 -32.59 -2.05
CA ASP A 16 -9.65 -33.36 -0.86
C ASP A 16 -8.76 -34.61 -0.86
N THR A 17 -7.72 -34.61 -0.04
CA THR A 17 -6.75 -35.69 -0.05
C THR A 17 -6.85 -36.53 1.22
N LYS A 18 -7.08 -37.83 1.01
CA LYS A 18 -6.80 -38.88 2.02
C LYS A 18 -5.29 -39.02 2.31
N THR A 19 -4.45 -38.37 1.51
CA THR A 19 -2.98 -38.33 1.61
C THR A 19 -2.51 -37.00 2.16
N ARG A 20 -1.29 -36.97 2.71
CA ARG A 20 -0.71 -35.77 3.32
C ARG A 20 -0.39 -34.71 2.26
N MET A 21 -0.32 -33.45 2.68
CA MET A 21 -0.14 -32.30 1.79
C MET A 21 1.17 -32.39 0.99
N GLU A 22 2.27 -32.71 1.65
CA GLU A 22 3.61 -32.83 1.06
C GLU A 22 3.69 -33.95 0.01
N GLU A 23 2.96 -35.06 0.20
CA GLU A 23 2.88 -36.15 -0.77
C GLU A 23 2.13 -35.73 -2.03
N THR A 24 1.10 -34.90 -1.86
CA THR A 24 0.28 -34.39 -2.96
C THR A 24 1.08 -33.41 -3.83
N ILE A 25 1.79 -32.48 -3.18
CA ILE A 25 2.69 -31.53 -3.87
C ILE A 25 3.82 -32.27 -4.58
N LYS A 26 4.45 -33.25 -3.90
CA LYS A 26 5.51 -34.07 -4.49
C LYS A 26 5.05 -34.79 -5.75
N LYS A 27 3.86 -35.41 -5.73
CA LYS A 27 3.29 -36.07 -6.91
C LYS A 27 3.13 -35.11 -8.09
N TYR A 28 2.74 -33.86 -7.84
CA TYR A 28 2.60 -32.85 -8.88
C TYR A 28 3.96 -32.45 -9.49
N VAL A 29 4.99 -32.29 -8.66
CA VAL A 29 6.36 -31.98 -9.08
C VAL A 29 7.00 -33.14 -9.86
N ASP A 30 6.73 -34.38 -9.45
CA ASP A 30 7.31 -35.58 -10.05
C ASP A 30 6.57 -36.01 -11.35
N VAL A 31 5.49 -35.33 -11.79
CA VAL A 31 4.84 -35.65 -13.07
C VAL A 31 5.72 -35.19 -14.23
N PRO A 32 6.12 -36.10 -15.14
CA PRO A 32 6.90 -35.73 -16.32
C PRO A 32 6.02 -34.99 -17.34
N ILE A 33 5.90 -33.67 -17.21
CA ILE A 33 5.18 -32.82 -18.17
C ILE A 33 6.20 -32.19 -19.13
N ARG A 34 6.14 -32.58 -20.41
CA ARG A 34 6.94 -32.00 -21.51
C ARG A 34 6.64 -30.51 -21.74
N PRO A 35 7.51 -29.83 -22.51
CA PRO A 35 8.27 -28.67 -22.06
C PRO A 35 7.35 -27.48 -21.74
N ARG A 36 6.95 -27.32 -20.48
CA ARG A 36 6.31 -26.09 -20.01
C ARG A 36 7.18 -25.55 -18.90
N LEU A 37 7.72 -24.35 -19.15
CA LEU A 37 8.49 -23.50 -18.24
C LEU A 37 9.41 -24.30 -17.31
N GLN A 38 10.72 -24.30 -17.62
CA GLN A 38 11.74 -24.58 -16.61
C GLN A 38 11.34 -23.87 -15.31
N VAL A 39 10.84 -24.63 -14.34
CA VAL A 39 10.54 -24.11 -13.01
C VAL A 39 11.93 -23.89 -12.43
N GLN A 40 12.46 -22.67 -12.54
CA GLN A 40 13.76 -22.29 -11.98
C GLN A 40 13.87 -22.65 -10.48
N GLU A 41 12.73 -22.85 -9.83
CA GLU A 41 12.60 -23.10 -8.40
C GLU A 41 12.30 -24.56 -8.03
N GLU A 42 12.52 -25.54 -8.92
CA GLU A 42 12.27 -26.95 -8.57
C GLU A 42 13.05 -27.40 -7.32
N ALA A 43 14.31 -26.98 -7.19
CA ALA A 43 15.13 -27.24 -6.01
C ALA A 43 14.56 -26.60 -4.73
N PHE A 44 13.97 -25.40 -4.87
CA PHE A 44 13.32 -24.70 -3.77
C PHE A 44 12.05 -25.43 -3.33
N ILE A 45 11.21 -25.84 -4.29
CA ILE A 45 9.99 -26.61 -4.00
C ILE A 45 10.33 -27.96 -3.37
N ARG A 46 11.37 -28.65 -3.87
CA ARG A 46 11.86 -29.90 -3.27
C ARG A 46 12.34 -29.72 -1.84
N ARG A 47 13.09 -28.63 -1.55
CA ARG A 47 13.52 -28.28 -0.18
C ARG A 47 12.33 -28.07 0.76
N TRP A 48 11.28 -27.39 0.31
CA TRP A 48 10.07 -27.19 1.11
C TRP A 48 9.30 -28.48 1.36
N ILE A 49 9.18 -29.36 0.37
CA ILE A 49 8.57 -30.68 0.55
C ILE A 49 9.31 -31.48 1.63
N ASP A 50 10.64 -31.39 1.69
CA ASP A 50 11.44 -32.07 2.71
C ASP A 50 11.28 -31.43 4.09
N ILE A 51 11.23 -30.10 4.19
CA ILE A 51 10.92 -29.38 5.44
C ILE A 51 9.55 -29.81 5.98
N MET A 52 8.52 -29.79 5.14
CA MET A 52 7.17 -30.21 5.53
C MET A 52 7.15 -31.65 6.02
N ARG A 53 7.94 -32.55 5.39
CA ARG A 53 8.04 -33.94 5.83
C ARG A 53 8.69 -34.04 7.21
N ILE A 54 9.73 -33.28 7.48
CA ILE A 54 10.42 -33.25 8.78
C ILE A 54 9.48 -32.68 9.86
N GLU A 55 8.87 -31.52 9.62
CA GLU A 55 7.93 -30.89 10.56
C GLU A 55 6.75 -31.80 10.89
N SER A 56 6.27 -32.55 9.90
CA SER A 56 5.16 -33.46 10.08
C SER A 56 5.49 -34.75 10.87
N GLN A 57 6.78 -35.06 11.08
CA GLN A 57 7.24 -36.24 11.81
C GLN A 57 7.50 -35.95 13.30
N TYR A 58 7.59 -34.68 13.68
CA TYR A 58 7.82 -34.27 15.07
C TYR A 58 6.68 -33.34 15.52
N PRO A 59 6.02 -33.60 16.66
CA PRO A 59 5.11 -32.61 17.23
C PRO A 59 5.86 -31.29 17.42
N GLU A 60 5.14 -30.17 17.21
CA GLU A 60 5.54 -28.75 17.06
C GLU A 60 6.64 -28.18 17.99
N SER A 61 7.15 -28.96 18.94
CA SER A 61 8.11 -28.56 19.96
C SER A 61 9.58 -28.85 19.67
N ILE A 62 9.95 -29.66 18.67
CA ILE A 62 11.37 -30.15 18.55
C ILE A 62 12.13 -29.72 17.29
N VAL A 63 11.50 -29.33 16.17
CA VAL A 63 12.24 -29.02 14.93
C VAL A 63 11.86 -27.67 14.36
N ARG A 64 12.33 -26.60 15.01
CA ARG A 64 12.73 -25.41 14.25
C ARG A 64 14.21 -25.61 13.89
N PRO A 65 14.59 -25.78 12.62
CA PRO A 65 15.91 -25.38 12.17
C PRO A 65 15.94 -23.85 12.30
N ARG A 66 16.20 -23.37 13.52
CA ARG A 66 16.58 -22.00 13.77
C ARG A 66 17.96 -21.86 13.15
N GLU A 67 17.99 -21.54 11.86
CA GLU A 67 19.18 -21.00 11.23
C GLU A 67 19.53 -19.74 12.03
N ASN A 68 20.54 -19.86 12.90
CA ASN A 68 21.20 -18.74 13.52
C ASN A 68 21.89 -17.94 12.43
N PHE A 69 21.16 -17.05 11.77
CA PHE A 69 21.70 -15.74 11.47
C PHE A 69 21.20 -14.83 12.59
N GLY A 70 22.08 -13.99 13.14
CA GLY A 70 21.82 -13.08 14.27
C GLY A 70 20.82 -11.96 13.95
N ASP A 71 19.69 -12.31 13.35
CA ASP A 71 18.65 -11.44 12.79
C ASP A 71 17.26 -11.84 13.30
N GLY A 72 17.13 -12.85 14.17
CA GLY A 72 15.82 -13.18 14.77
C GLY A 72 15.27 -12.06 15.66
N ILE A 73 16.15 -11.40 16.42
CA ILE A 73 15.78 -10.26 17.27
C ILE A 73 15.61 -8.99 16.43
N LEU A 74 16.43 -8.81 15.39
CA LEU A 74 16.43 -7.63 14.54
C LEU A 74 15.25 -7.66 13.55
N SER A 75 14.90 -8.82 13.01
CA SER A 75 13.67 -9.05 12.25
C SER A 75 12.41 -8.96 13.11
N GLN A 76 12.43 -9.43 14.37
CA GLN A 76 11.31 -9.25 15.29
C GLN A 76 11.14 -7.77 15.71
N ALA A 77 12.23 -7.07 16.00
CA ALA A 77 12.23 -5.64 16.29
C ALA A 77 11.72 -4.83 15.10
N ARG A 78 12.21 -5.14 13.88
CA ARG A 78 11.76 -4.52 12.64
C ARG A 78 10.29 -4.83 12.34
N SER A 79 9.84 -6.06 12.59
CA SER A 79 8.42 -6.43 12.45
C SER A 79 7.54 -5.62 13.39
N LYS A 80 7.97 -5.44 14.65
CA LYS A 80 7.25 -4.65 15.64
C LYS A 80 7.25 -3.15 15.28
N GLU A 81 8.38 -2.63 14.80
CA GLU A 81 8.48 -1.24 14.33
C GLU A 81 7.51 -0.97 13.16
N ILE A 82 7.43 -1.90 12.20
CA ILE A 82 6.48 -1.83 11.10
C ILE A 82 5.03 -1.88 11.60
N GLU A 83 4.71 -2.74 12.58
CA GLU A 83 3.37 -2.81 13.17
C GLU A 83 2.99 -1.52 13.90
N ASP A 84 3.91 -0.94 14.68
CA ASP A 84 3.73 0.31 15.39
C ASP A 84 3.53 1.48 14.42
N GLU A 85 4.30 1.51 13.31
CA GLU A 85 4.16 2.51 12.25
C GLU A 85 2.82 2.37 11.50
N ILE A 86 2.40 1.13 11.19
CA ILE A 86 1.07 0.86 10.63
C ILE A 86 -0.03 1.35 11.58
N PHE A 87 0.11 1.09 12.88
CA PHE A 87 -0.85 1.53 13.89
C PHE A 87 -0.93 3.06 13.94
N LYS A 88 0.23 3.74 13.94
CA LYS A 88 0.31 5.19 13.88
C LYS A 88 -0.35 5.75 12.62
N CYS A 89 -0.03 5.22 11.44
CA CYS A 89 -0.64 5.65 10.18
C CYS A 89 -2.16 5.46 10.19
N LYS A 90 -2.67 4.35 10.75
CA LYS A 90 -4.11 4.13 10.90
C LYS A 90 -4.76 5.18 11.81
N ALA A 91 -4.12 5.53 12.92
CA ALA A 91 -4.63 6.56 13.82
C ALA A 91 -4.63 7.95 13.15
N GLU A 92 -3.59 8.28 12.40
CA GLU A 92 -3.52 9.52 11.62
C GLU A 92 -4.58 9.56 10.51
N MET A 93 -4.78 8.46 9.78
CA MET A 93 -5.85 8.33 8.79
C MET A 93 -7.23 8.52 9.42
N ALA A 94 -7.51 7.88 10.56
CA ALA A 94 -8.79 8.02 11.24
C ALA A 94 -9.06 9.48 11.66
N LYS A 95 -8.01 10.21 12.07
CA LYS A 95 -8.11 11.64 12.38
C LYS A 95 -8.43 12.46 11.14
N VAL A 96 -7.76 12.19 10.02
CA VAL A 96 -8.02 12.88 8.74
C VAL A 96 -9.43 12.57 8.23
N GLU A 97 -9.88 11.32 8.32
CA GLU A 97 -11.25 10.90 7.97
C GLU A 97 -12.29 11.60 8.85
N GLN A 98 -12.05 11.71 10.16
CA GLN A 98 -12.90 12.49 11.06
C GLN A 98 -12.96 13.95 10.63
N GLN A 99 -11.80 14.54 10.30
CA GLN A 99 -11.73 15.92 9.82
C GLN A 99 -12.49 16.12 8.50
N LEU A 100 -12.34 15.21 7.54
CA LEU A 100 -13.10 15.21 6.30
C LEU A 100 -14.60 15.01 6.52
N GLY A 101 -14.97 14.21 7.51
CA GLY A 101 -16.36 14.00 7.90
C GLY A 101 -17.06 15.30 8.28
N TYR A 102 -16.37 16.29 8.81
CA TYR A 102 -16.95 17.61 9.07
C TYR A 102 -17.36 18.31 7.76
N PHE A 103 -16.51 18.29 6.73
CA PHE A 103 -16.78 18.92 5.44
C PHE A 103 -17.76 18.15 4.53
N LEU A 104 -17.76 16.82 4.63
CA LEU A 104 -18.49 15.93 3.71
C LEU A 104 -19.81 15.40 4.29
N LYS A 105 -20.11 15.65 5.57
CA LYS A 105 -21.38 15.26 6.18
C LYS A 105 -22.54 15.96 5.47
N HIS A 106 -23.60 15.19 5.22
CA HIS A 106 -24.84 15.74 4.70
C HIS A 106 -25.57 16.53 5.80
N PRO A 107 -26.35 17.57 5.46
CA PRO A 107 -27.03 18.41 6.46
C PRO A 107 -27.96 17.65 7.41
N ASN A 108 -28.47 16.49 6.98
CA ASN A 108 -29.30 15.59 7.78
C ASN A 108 -28.52 14.72 8.79
N GLN A 109 -27.19 14.80 8.80
CA GLN A 109 -26.30 14.06 9.69
C GLN A 109 -25.80 14.91 10.88
N TRP A 110 -26.12 16.19 10.90
CA TRP A 110 -25.85 17.07 12.05
C TRP A 110 -26.98 16.95 13.06
N ALA A 111 -26.64 16.55 14.29
CA ALA A 111 -27.62 16.20 15.31
C ALA A 111 -28.13 17.45 16.06
N THR A 112 -27.32 18.50 16.11
CA THR A 112 -27.62 19.73 16.87
C THR A 112 -27.34 20.99 16.06
N ARG A 113 -27.96 22.11 16.44
CA ARG A 113 -27.68 23.42 15.84
C ARG A 113 -26.21 23.82 16.01
N ASP A 114 -25.63 23.52 17.17
CA ASP A 114 -24.24 23.87 17.49
C ASP A 114 -23.25 23.15 16.55
N ASP A 115 -23.55 21.90 16.15
CA ASP A 115 -22.76 21.18 15.15
C ASP A 115 -22.72 21.93 13.81
N ILE A 116 -23.87 22.50 13.40
CA ILE A 116 -24.03 23.24 12.14
C ILE A 116 -23.25 24.56 12.19
N GLU A 117 -23.37 25.31 13.28
CA GLU A 117 -22.66 26.58 13.46
C GLU A 117 -21.13 26.36 13.51
N TYR A 118 -20.69 25.28 14.16
CA TYR A 118 -19.29 24.87 14.12
C TYR A 118 -18.81 24.51 12.71
N GLN A 119 -19.64 23.84 11.90
CA GLN A 119 -19.32 23.55 10.49
C GLN A 119 -19.26 24.80 9.63
N GLU A 120 -20.23 25.69 9.77
CA GLU A 120 -20.27 26.97 9.05
C GLU A 120 -18.99 27.77 9.31
N LYS A 121 -18.57 27.86 10.58
CA LYS A 121 -17.33 28.53 10.97
C LYS A 121 -16.09 27.92 10.31
N ILE A 122 -15.96 26.59 10.31
CA ILE A 122 -14.83 25.90 9.66
C ILE A 122 -14.82 26.19 8.15
N LEU A 123 -15.98 26.18 7.51
CA LEU A 123 -16.12 26.45 6.08
C LEU A 123 -15.74 27.89 5.75
N GLU A 124 -16.22 28.86 6.53
CA GLU A 124 -15.91 30.29 6.37
C GLU A 124 -14.39 30.53 6.47
N GLU A 125 -13.75 30.01 7.53
CA GLU A 125 -12.29 30.13 7.74
C GLU A 125 -11.50 29.49 6.59
N THR A 126 -11.98 28.38 6.06
CA THR A 126 -11.33 27.69 4.93
C THR A 126 -11.49 28.48 3.64
N LEU A 127 -12.66 29.04 3.41
CA LEU A 127 -12.99 29.81 2.22
C LEU A 127 -12.17 31.11 2.17
N ASP A 128 -11.94 31.76 3.31
CA ASP A 128 -11.07 32.93 3.42
C ASP A 128 -9.60 32.61 3.10
N LYS A 129 -9.10 31.45 3.54
CA LYS A 129 -7.75 30.97 3.16
C LYS A 129 -7.65 30.74 1.66
N VAL A 130 -8.67 30.11 1.06
CA VAL A 130 -8.71 29.86 -0.39
C VAL A 130 -8.76 31.18 -1.17
N ARG A 131 -9.60 32.13 -0.78
CA ARG A 131 -9.68 33.47 -1.39
C ARG A 131 -8.33 34.20 -1.30
N SER A 132 -7.69 34.15 -0.14
CA SER A 132 -6.39 34.79 0.07
C SER A 132 -5.31 34.17 -0.81
N ARG A 133 -5.27 32.84 -0.90
CA ARG A 133 -4.32 32.13 -1.76
C ARG A 133 -4.57 32.41 -3.24
N LYS A 134 -5.85 32.44 -3.67
CA LYS A 134 -6.24 32.79 -5.04
C LYS A 134 -5.72 34.18 -5.42
N LYS A 135 -5.98 35.20 -4.60
CA LYS A 135 -5.48 36.57 -4.84
C LYS A 135 -3.95 36.62 -4.94
N CYS A 136 -3.26 35.89 -4.06
CA CYS A 136 -1.79 35.81 -4.09
C CYS A 136 -1.28 35.18 -5.39
N LEU A 137 -1.93 34.11 -5.87
CA LEU A 137 -1.56 33.46 -7.12
C LEU A 137 -1.87 34.33 -8.35
N GLU A 138 -3.01 35.04 -8.35
CA GLU A 138 -3.36 35.99 -9.41
C GLU A 138 -2.32 37.12 -9.51
N ALA A 139 -1.93 37.71 -8.38
CA ALA A 139 -0.88 38.73 -8.35
C ALA A 139 0.50 38.20 -8.81
N GLN A 140 0.84 36.95 -8.50
CA GLN A 140 2.06 36.32 -9.00
C GLN A 140 2.01 36.09 -10.51
N ASN A 141 0.85 35.71 -11.04
CA ASN A 141 0.66 35.50 -12.47
C ASN A 141 0.73 36.83 -13.23
N GLU A 142 0.08 37.88 -12.73
CA GLU A 142 0.16 39.24 -13.29
C GLU A 142 1.60 39.78 -13.29
N ALA A 143 2.36 39.54 -12.20
CA ALA A 143 3.77 39.94 -12.12
C ALA A 143 4.68 39.16 -13.10
N PHE A 144 4.37 37.88 -13.32
CA PHE A 144 5.06 37.06 -14.29
C PHE A 144 4.76 37.51 -15.73
N ASP A 145 3.49 37.81 -16.03
CA ASP A 145 3.06 38.33 -17.33
C ASP A 145 3.66 39.72 -17.63
N ALA A 146 3.70 40.60 -16.63
CA ALA A 146 4.34 41.91 -16.73
C ALA A 146 5.86 41.82 -16.97
N SER A 147 6.55 40.87 -16.34
CA SER A 147 7.98 40.61 -16.59
C SER A 147 8.23 40.10 -18.01
N ASN A 148 7.35 39.26 -18.55
CA ASN A 148 7.47 38.78 -19.93
C ASN A 148 7.23 39.89 -20.97
N CYS A 149 6.33 40.84 -20.71
CA CYS A 149 6.13 42.00 -21.59
C CYS A 149 7.35 42.94 -21.65
N LEU A 150 8.07 43.13 -20.54
CA LEU A 150 9.29 43.97 -20.50
C LEU A 150 10.46 43.34 -21.28
N LEU A 151 10.54 42.01 -21.36
CA LEU A 151 11.57 41.31 -22.13
C LEU A 151 11.34 41.35 -23.65
N GLN A 152 10.13 41.68 -24.12
CA GLN A 152 9.82 41.80 -25.55
C GLN A 152 10.09 43.21 -26.12
N THR A 153 10.22 44.25 -25.28
CA THR A 153 10.45 45.63 -25.77
C THR A 153 11.91 45.97 -26.08
N ASP A 154 12.87 45.11 -25.70
CA ASP A 154 14.30 45.37 -25.91
C ASP A 154 14.85 44.86 -27.27
N VAL A 155 14.00 44.29 -28.14
CA VAL A 155 14.45 43.66 -29.41
C VAL A 155 14.19 44.51 -30.67
N GLU A 156 13.37 45.56 -30.62
CA GLU A 156 13.03 46.35 -31.83
C GLU A 156 13.40 47.83 -31.76
N ILE A 157 14.69 48.18 -31.61
CA ILE A 157 15.19 49.43 -32.21
C ILE A 157 16.64 49.23 -32.70
N SER A 158 16.79 48.97 -34.00
CA SER A 158 17.97 49.38 -34.75
C SER A 158 17.52 49.80 -36.15
N PRO A 159 17.58 51.10 -36.50
CA PRO A 159 17.34 51.53 -37.87
C PRO A 159 18.59 51.19 -38.69
N SER A 160 18.43 50.38 -39.73
CA SER A 160 19.47 50.23 -40.75
C SER A 160 19.53 51.51 -41.57
N GLY A 161 20.54 52.34 -41.26
CA GLY A 161 21.03 53.40 -42.13
C GLY A 161 22.29 52.95 -42.85
#